data_AF-A0A938KDI9-F1
#
_entry.id   AF-A0A938KDI9-F1
#
_cell.length_a   1.000
_cell.length_b   1.000
_cell.length_c   1.000
_cell.angle_alpha   90.00
_cell.angle_beta   90.00
_cell.angle_gamma   90.00
#
_symmetry.space_group_name_H-M   'P 1'
#
loop_
_entity.id
_entity.type
_entity.pdbx_description
1 polymer ?
#
loop_
_entity_poly.entity_id
_entity_poly.type
_entity_poly.pdbx_seq_one_letter_code
_entity_poly.pdbx_strand_id
1 'polypeptide(L)'
;MLGQINLARADPQQIRDATHRPGLPDVELEHLELFRAHFGLGDAATVDTLRIEWPSGLVQEFHDVAAKQPLTIIEPPRLQIGATGGRPEVFLRGGRGLRYQIEASTNLTIWSPIGAVTVTNLNGLAQIPDVNAPDSKVRFYRARGQ
;
A
#
# COMPACT_ATOMS: atom_id res chain seq x y z
N MET A 1 2.38 -7.92 4.81
CA MET A 1 2.59 -9.00 3.79
C MET A 1 3.81 -8.61 2.95
N LEU A 2 4.63 -9.56 2.52
CA LEU A 2 5.98 -9.28 1.98
C LEU A 2 5.95 -8.54 0.63
N GLY A 3 6.53 -7.34 0.57
CA GLY A 3 6.96 -6.71 -0.68
C GLY A 3 8.43 -7.03 -0.97
N GLN A 4 8.78 -7.19 -2.24
CA GLN A 4 10.18 -7.27 -2.66
C GLN A 4 10.75 -5.85 -2.78
N ILE A 5 11.84 -5.58 -2.06
CA ILE A 5 12.52 -4.28 -2.10
C ILE A 5 13.63 -4.37 -3.16
N ASN A 6 13.30 -3.95 -4.38
CA ASN A 6 14.20 -3.95 -5.51
C ASN A 6 14.99 -2.64 -5.57
N LEU A 7 16.18 -2.63 -4.95
CA LEU A 7 17.10 -1.49 -5.03
C LEU A 7 17.78 -1.44 -6.41
N ALA A 8 17.29 -0.57 -7.29
CA ALA A 8 18.04 -0.16 -8.48
C ALA A 8 19.25 0.68 -8.01
N ARG A 9 20.45 0.22 -8.36
CA ARG A 9 21.72 0.55 -7.68
C ARG A 9 22.48 1.68 -8.40
N ALA A 10 23.33 2.41 -7.68
CA ALA A 10 24.47 3.11 -8.27
C ALA A 10 25.58 2.08 -8.65
N ASP A 11 25.73 1.78 -9.97
CA ASP A 11 26.42 0.59 -10.60
C ASP A 11 25.60 -0.73 -10.43
N PRO A 12 25.86 -1.96 -10.99
CA PRO A 12 24.96 -3.15 -10.87
C PRO A 12 25.51 -4.45 -10.16
N GLN A 13 25.41 -4.57 -8.81
CA GLN A 13 25.93 -5.68 -7.96
C GLN A 13 25.23 -5.90 -6.58
N GLN A 14 24.00 -5.43 -6.32
CA GLN A 14 23.33 -5.85 -5.07
C GLN A 14 21.80 -5.96 -5.16
N ILE A 15 21.34 -7.07 -5.74
CA ILE A 15 20.01 -7.63 -5.50
C ILE A 15 20.13 -8.54 -4.28
N ARG A 16 19.30 -8.36 -3.25
CA ARG A 16 19.23 -9.26 -2.09
C ARG A 16 17.78 -9.47 -1.66
N ASP A 17 17.33 -10.71 -1.82
CA ASP A 17 16.01 -11.14 -1.37
C ASP A 17 15.87 -11.04 0.16
N ALA A 18 14.64 -10.76 0.58
CA ALA A 18 14.31 -10.43 1.95
C ALA A 18 13.31 -11.48 2.51
N THR A 19 13.84 -12.63 2.90
CA THR A 19 13.02 -13.79 3.30
C THR A 19 12.80 -13.84 4.82
N HIS A 20 11.54 -13.90 5.25
CA HIS A 20 11.14 -14.07 6.66
C HIS A 20 11.49 -15.48 7.17
N ARG A 21 12.11 -15.58 8.35
CA ARG A 21 12.22 -16.84 9.12
C ARG A 21 11.05 -16.91 10.11
N PRO A 22 10.20 -17.95 10.07
CA PRO A 22 9.11 -18.09 11.03
C PRO A 22 9.64 -18.24 12.45
N GLY A 23 9.27 -17.29 13.32
CA GLY A 23 9.35 -17.45 14.78
C GLY A 23 8.19 -18.28 15.31
N LEU A 24 8.37 -18.90 16.47
CA LEU A 24 7.37 -19.76 17.11
C LEU A 24 6.06 -19.01 17.41
N PRO A 25 4.90 -19.72 17.41
CA PRO A 25 3.65 -19.12 17.81
C PRO A 25 3.65 -18.84 19.31
N ASP A 26 3.38 -17.60 19.71
CA ASP A 26 2.45 -17.27 20.79
C ASP A 26 2.27 -15.74 20.89
N VAL A 27 1.12 -15.33 21.44
CA VAL A 27 0.61 -13.96 21.60
C VAL A 27 0.07 -13.28 20.33
N GLU A 28 -1.26 -13.29 20.26
CA GLU A 28 -2.11 -12.55 19.33
C GLU A 28 -2.00 -11.03 19.57
N LEU A 29 -0.99 -10.41 18.96
CA LEU A 29 -0.99 -8.97 18.66
C LEU A 29 -1.34 -8.79 17.19
N GLU A 30 -2.08 -7.73 16.86
CA GLU A 30 -2.31 -7.29 15.46
C GLU A 30 -0.97 -6.86 14.84
N HIS A 31 -0.17 -7.84 14.42
CA HIS A 31 1.17 -7.61 13.93
C HIS A 31 1.12 -6.93 12.55
N LEU A 32 1.34 -5.62 12.56
CA LEU A 32 2.07 -4.98 11.47
C LEU A 32 3.44 -5.68 11.38
N GLU A 33 3.53 -6.67 10.48
CA GLU A 33 4.73 -7.41 10.16
C GLU A 33 5.86 -6.46 9.71
N LEU A 34 6.63 -5.98 10.68
CA LEU A 34 7.70 -5.01 10.51
C LEU A 34 8.92 -5.66 9.86
N PHE A 35 8.85 -5.81 8.54
CA PHE A 35 9.97 -6.31 7.77
C PHE A 35 11.11 -5.27 7.75
N ARG A 36 12.27 -5.63 8.31
CA ARG A 36 13.48 -4.78 8.31
C ARG A 36 14.47 -5.28 7.25
N ALA A 37 14.65 -4.47 6.20
CA ALA A 37 15.74 -4.65 5.25
C ALA A 37 16.91 -3.72 5.60
N HIS A 38 18.14 -4.22 5.42
CA HIS A 38 19.37 -3.45 5.54
C HIS A 38 20.24 -3.68 4.32
N PHE A 39 20.78 -2.59 3.75
CA PHE A 39 21.62 -2.59 2.56
C PHE A 39 22.80 -1.63 2.76
N GLY A 40 23.94 -1.94 2.14
CA GLY A 40 25.15 -1.12 2.24
C GLY A 40 25.15 -0.02 1.18
N LEU A 41 25.38 1.23 1.60
CA LEU A 41 25.49 2.39 0.70
C LEU A 41 26.92 2.90 0.51
N GLY A 42 27.90 2.31 1.22
CA GLY A 42 29.27 2.85 1.27
C GLY A 42 29.27 4.29 1.79
N ASP A 43 30.01 5.17 1.10
CA ASP A 43 30.10 6.59 1.44
C ASP A 43 29.01 7.46 0.79
N ALA A 44 28.04 6.87 0.07
CA ALA A 44 26.96 7.61 -0.56
C ALA A 44 26.09 8.35 0.48
N ALA A 45 25.87 9.65 0.25
CA ALA A 45 25.05 10.50 1.11
C ALA A 45 23.54 10.39 0.81
N THR A 46 23.19 9.88 -0.37
CA THR A 46 21.83 9.77 -0.91
C THR A 46 21.64 8.43 -1.63
N VAL A 47 20.39 8.02 -1.77
CA VAL A 47 19.93 6.96 -2.67
C VAL A 47 19.09 7.63 -3.76
N ASP A 48 19.59 7.62 -4.99
CA ASP A 48 18.96 8.32 -6.12
C ASP A 48 17.56 7.78 -6.44
N THR A 49 17.33 6.48 -6.24
CA THR A 49 16.00 5.85 -6.34
C THR A 49 15.87 4.64 -5.40
N LEU A 50 14.86 4.68 -4.53
CA LEU A 50 14.38 3.56 -3.73
C LEU A 50 13.05 3.08 -4.31
N ARG A 51 13.01 1.86 -4.82
CA ARG A 51 11.82 1.22 -5.40
C ARG A 51 11.38 0.02 -4.56
N ILE A 52 10.08 -0.08 -4.33
CA ILE A 52 9.46 -1.17 -3.57
C ILE A 52 8.32 -1.75 -4.41
N GLU A 53 8.32 -3.07 -4.56
CA GLU A 53 7.30 -3.84 -5.27
C GLU A 53 6.48 -4.63 -4.23
N TRP A 54 5.27 -4.14 -3.97
CA TRP A 54 4.36 -4.66 -2.95
C TRP A 54 3.65 -5.93 -3.43
N PRO A 55 3.20 -6.83 -2.52
CA PRO A 55 2.57 -8.09 -2.91
C PRO A 55 1.21 -7.92 -3.59
N SER A 56 0.57 -6.74 -3.47
CA SER A 56 -0.60 -6.40 -4.28
C SER A 56 -0.27 -6.05 -5.73
N GLY A 57 1.01 -6.00 -6.11
CA GLY A 57 1.48 -5.52 -7.41
C GLY A 57 1.55 -3.99 -7.53
N LEU A 58 1.44 -3.25 -6.41
CA LEU A 58 1.76 -1.83 -6.41
C LEU A 58 3.28 -1.62 -6.42
N VAL A 59 3.74 -0.64 -7.18
CA VAL A 59 5.12 -0.16 -7.15
C VAL A 59 5.13 1.22 -6.50
N GLN A 60 6.05 1.45 -5.57
CA GLN A 60 6.27 2.74 -4.94
C GLN A 60 7.74 3.13 -5.10
N GLU A 61 7.98 4.32 -5.65
CA GLU A 61 9.32 4.85 -5.92
C GLU A 61 9.52 6.16 -5.16
N PHE A 62 10.72 6.32 -4.61
CA PHE A 62 11.19 7.51 -3.90
C PHE A 62 12.53 7.93 -4.51
N HIS A 63 12.77 9.22 -4.64
CA HIS A 63 14.02 9.77 -5.19
C HIS A 63 14.74 10.62 -4.14
N ASP A 64 16.04 10.84 -4.34
CA ASP A 64 16.90 11.70 -3.52
C ASP A 64 16.84 11.38 -2.01
N VAL A 65 16.68 10.10 -1.69
CA VAL A 65 16.45 9.62 -0.33
C VAL A 65 17.76 9.72 0.46
N ALA A 66 17.84 10.64 1.43
CA ALA A 66 19.04 10.81 2.25
C ALA A 66 19.40 9.49 2.97
N ALA A 67 20.70 9.18 2.99
CA ALA A 67 21.24 8.00 3.65
C ALA A 67 21.27 8.16 5.18
N LYS A 68 21.68 7.10 5.90
CA LYS A 68 21.94 7.10 7.35
C LYS A 68 20.70 7.39 8.23
N GLN A 69 19.49 7.19 7.71
CA GLN A 69 18.22 7.25 8.44
C GLN A 69 17.39 5.97 8.26
N PRO A 70 16.56 5.58 9.24
CA PRO A 70 15.52 4.57 9.04
C PRO A 70 14.36 5.16 8.25
N LEU A 71 13.71 4.34 7.43
CA LEU A 71 12.49 4.69 6.70
C LEU A 71 11.38 3.71 7.07
N THR A 72 10.24 4.22 7.52
CA THR A 72 9.02 3.44 7.68
C THR A 72 8.14 3.70 6.47
N ILE A 73 7.96 2.69 5.63
CA ILE A 73 7.19 2.79 4.39
C ILE A 73 6.04 1.79 4.47
N ILE A 74 4.83 2.28 4.21
CA ILE A 74 3.59 1.52 4.25
C ILE A 74 3.04 1.46 2.83
N GLU A 75 2.54 0.28 2.44
CA GLU A 75 1.92 0.08 1.14
C GLU A 75 0.74 1.06 0.94
N PRO A 76 0.76 1.91 -0.10
CA PRO A 76 -0.24 2.97 -0.25
C PRO A 76 -1.58 2.41 -0.76
N PRO A 77 -2.72 3.01 -0.37
CA PRO A 77 -3.99 2.69 -0.99
C PRO A 77 -4.04 3.21 -2.43
N ARG A 78 -4.50 2.38 -3.37
CA ARG A 78 -4.83 2.79 -4.74
C ARG A 78 -6.26 2.40 -5.08
N LEU A 79 -7.08 3.39 -5.43
CA LEU A 79 -8.43 3.14 -5.95
C LEU A 79 -8.37 2.70 -7.41
N GLN A 80 -9.20 1.73 -7.76
CA GLN A 80 -9.40 1.20 -9.12
C GLN A 80 -10.90 1.22 -9.43
N ILE A 81 -11.27 1.57 -10.66
CA ILE A 81 -12.66 1.54 -11.12
C ILE A 81 -12.82 0.33 -12.05
N GLY A 82 -13.82 -0.50 -11.78
CA GLY A 82 -14.32 -1.55 -12.67
C GLY A 82 -15.79 -1.31 -13.01
N ALA A 83 -16.40 -2.25 -13.72
CA ALA A 83 -17.84 -2.27 -13.90
C ALA A 83 -18.38 -3.71 -13.92
N THR A 84 -19.40 -3.97 -13.14
CA THR A 84 -20.10 -5.27 -13.07
C THR A 84 -21.54 -5.07 -13.54
N GLY A 85 -21.96 -5.80 -14.57
CA GLY A 85 -23.31 -5.65 -15.16
C GLY A 85 -23.63 -4.22 -15.65
N GLY A 86 -22.61 -3.47 -16.08
CA GLY A 86 -22.75 -2.07 -16.52
C GLY A 86 -22.85 -1.03 -15.39
N ARG A 87 -22.76 -1.44 -14.12
CA ARG A 87 -22.69 -0.53 -12.96
C ARG A 87 -21.23 -0.25 -12.60
N PRO A 88 -20.82 1.01 -12.38
CA PRO A 88 -19.46 1.31 -11.93
C PRO A 88 -19.26 0.76 -10.51
N GLU A 89 -18.14 0.07 -10.30
CA GLU A 89 -17.72 -0.45 -9.01
C GLU A 89 -16.33 0.08 -8.69
N VAL A 90 -16.10 0.43 -7.42
CA VAL A 90 -14.81 0.95 -6.96
C VAL A 90 -14.17 -0.07 -6.03
N PHE A 91 -12.91 -0.36 -6.32
CA PHE A 91 -12.08 -1.29 -5.59
C PHE A 91 -10.89 -0.57 -4.99
N LEU A 92 -10.50 -0.99 -3.80
CA LEU A 92 -9.27 -0.61 -3.14
C LEU A 92 -8.23 -1.69 -3.41
N ARG A 93 -7.07 -1.29 -3.95
CA ARG A 93 -5.83 -2.07 -3.90
C ARG A 93 -4.96 -1.55 -2.75
N GLY A 94 -4.40 -2.47 -1.96
CA GLY A 94 -3.47 -2.14 -0.88
C GLY A 94 -3.01 -3.38 -0.11
N GLY A 95 -2.23 -3.16 0.95
CA GLY A 95 -1.56 -4.24 1.67
C GLY A 95 -2.51 -5.12 2.47
N ARG A 96 -2.37 -6.43 2.32
CA ARG A 96 -3.16 -7.42 3.08
C ARG A 96 -2.90 -7.30 4.58
N GLY A 97 -3.96 -7.19 5.36
CA GLY A 97 -3.97 -6.91 6.79
C GLY A 97 -4.15 -5.43 7.13
N LEU A 98 -3.92 -4.52 6.19
CA LEU A 98 -4.09 -3.08 6.44
C LEU A 98 -5.55 -2.67 6.34
N ARG A 99 -5.93 -1.72 7.21
CA ARG A 99 -7.25 -1.11 7.29
C ARG A 99 -7.22 0.30 6.71
N TYR A 100 -8.26 0.64 5.95
CA TYR A 100 -8.38 1.92 5.28
C TYR A 100 -9.74 2.55 5.53
N GLN A 101 -9.77 3.80 5.97
CA GLN A 101 -10.98 4.60 6.00
C GLN A 101 -11.31 5.07 4.58
N ILE A 102 -12.52 4.77 4.12
CA ILE A 102 -13.04 5.26 2.85
C ILE A 102 -13.94 6.48 3.11
N GLU A 103 -13.73 7.52 2.33
CA GLU A 103 -14.54 8.74 2.33
C GLU A 103 -15.05 9.02 0.92
N ALA A 104 -16.29 9.46 0.81
CA ALA A 104 -16.91 9.88 -0.44
C ALA A 104 -17.25 11.37 -0.44
N SER A 105 -17.39 11.94 -1.63
CA SER A 105 -17.83 13.31 -1.87
C SER A 105 -18.67 13.38 -3.15
N THR A 106 -19.57 14.37 -3.23
CA THR A 106 -20.30 14.74 -4.46
C THR A 106 -19.76 16.01 -5.12
N ASN A 107 -18.85 16.73 -4.45
CA ASN A 107 -18.40 18.07 -4.86
C ASN A 107 -16.90 18.36 -4.64
N LEU A 108 -16.11 17.35 -4.27
CA LEU A 108 -14.67 17.40 -3.92
C LEU A 108 -14.28 18.30 -2.72
N THR A 109 -15.20 19.08 -2.16
CA THR A 109 -14.93 19.97 -1.01
C THR A 109 -15.39 19.36 0.32
N ILE A 110 -16.60 18.79 0.36
CA ILE A 110 -17.16 18.12 1.54
C ILE A 110 -16.96 16.62 1.38
N TRP A 111 -16.30 16.00 2.36
CA TRP A 111 -16.00 14.57 2.37
C TRP A 111 -16.62 13.93 3.61
N SER A 112 -17.26 12.80 3.44
CA SER A 112 -17.90 12.05 4.53
C SER A 112 -17.41 10.61 4.55
N PRO A 113 -17.13 10.02 5.74
CA PRO A 113 -16.77 8.62 5.84
C PRO A 113 -17.94 7.74 5.42
N ILE A 114 -17.70 6.75 4.55
CA ILE A 114 -18.72 5.77 4.12
C ILE A 114 -18.50 4.37 4.71
N GLY A 115 -17.29 4.08 5.19
CA GLY A 115 -16.95 2.83 5.85
C GLY A 115 -15.45 2.62 5.94
N ALA A 116 -15.02 1.60 6.67
CA ALA A 116 -13.62 1.15 6.69
C ALA A 116 -13.50 -0.21 6.00
N VAL A 117 -12.41 -0.42 5.26
CA VAL A 117 -12.12 -1.65 4.51
C VAL A 117 -10.80 -2.21 5.00
N THR A 118 -10.81 -3.48 5.43
CA THR A 118 -9.58 -4.24 5.69
C THR A 118 -9.31 -5.15 4.50
N VAL A 119 -8.12 -5.07 3.91
CA VAL A 119 -7.77 -5.92 2.77
C VAL A 119 -7.38 -7.31 3.27
N THR A 120 -8.23 -8.32 3.04
CA THR A 120 -8.00 -9.70 3.48
C THR A 120 -7.51 -10.63 2.36
N ASN A 121 -7.76 -10.28 1.10
CA ASN A 121 -7.44 -11.11 -0.06
C ASN A 121 -5.93 -11.13 -0.39
N LEU A 122 -5.45 -12.27 -0.90
CA LEU A 122 -4.05 -12.45 -1.33
C LEU A 122 -3.65 -11.53 -2.49
N ASN A 123 -4.59 -11.18 -3.37
CA ASN A 123 -4.37 -10.29 -4.52
C ASN A 123 -4.36 -8.78 -4.15
N GLY A 124 -4.45 -8.46 -2.86
CA GLY A 124 -4.46 -7.10 -2.34
C GLY A 124 -5.68 -6.26 -2.72
N LEU A 125 -6.79 -6.86 -3.18
CA LEU A 125 -7.95 -6.14 -3.70
C LEU A 125 -9.22 -6.37 -2.85
N ALA A 126 -9.93 -5.29 -2.53
CA ALA A 126 -11.20 -5.29 -1.80
C ALA A 126 -12.20 -4.31 -2.43
N GLN A 127 -13.50 -4.61 -2.38
CA GLN A 127 -14.56 -3.70 -2.83
C GLN A 127 -14.85 -2.64 -1.75
N ILE A 128 -15.17 -1.39 -2.14
CA ILE A 128 -15.57 -0.37 -1.15
C ILE A 128 -17.08 -0.45 -0.83
N PRO A 129 -17.48 -0.24 0.43
CA PRO A 129 -18.90 -0.27 0.82
C PRO A 129 -19.55 1.09 0.55
N ASP A 130 -20.20 1.24 -0.61
CA ASP A 130 -20.94 2.47 -0.94
C ASP A 130 -22.39 2.21 -1.38
N VAL A 131 -23.24 1.95 -0.39
CA VAL A 131 -24.68 1.67 -0.60
C VAL A 131 -25.44 2.83 -1.25
N ASN A 132 -24.93 4.06 -1.12
CA ASN A 132 -25.55 5.29 -1.62
C ASN A 132 -25.01 5.70 -3.01
N ALA A 133 -24.16 4.89 -3.64
CA ALA A 133 -23.67 5.15 -5.00
C ALA A 133 -24.78 5.19 -6.06
N PRO A 134 -25.79 4.29 -6.07
CA PRO A 134 -26.83 4.27 -7.11
C PRO A 134 -27.68 5.54 -7.17
N ASP A 135 -27.87 6.21 -6.04
CA ASP A 135 -28.71 7.42 -5.93
C ASP A 135 -27.97 8.72 -6.28
N SER A 136 -26.68 8.62 -6.64
CA SER A 136 -25.83 9.77 -6.91
C SER A 136 -25.42 9.88 -8.37
N LYS A 137 -25.63 11.04 -8.99
CA LYS A 137 -25.21 11.31 -10.38
C LYS A 137 -23.69 11.38 -10.55
N VAL A 138 -22.96 11.78 -9.50
CA VAL A 138 -21.50 11.93 -9.49
C VAL A 138 -21.00 11.58 -8.10
N ARG A 139 -19.93 10.78 -8.01
CA ARG A 139 -19.36 10.37 -6.74
C ARG A 139 -17.85 10.25 -6.83
N PHE A 140 -17.17 10.92 -5.90
CA PHE A 140 -15.72 10.94 -5.76
C PHE A 140 -15.32 10.16 -4.51
N TYR A 141 -14.15 9.54 -4.55
CA TYR A 141 -13.68 8.63 -3.51
C TYR A 141 -12.25 8.95 -3.11
N ARG A 142 -11.93 8.80 -1.83
CA ARG A 142 -10.56 8.73 -1.32
C ARG A 142 -10.46 7.66 -0.24
N ALA A 143 -9.29 7.06 -0.13
CA ALA A 143 -8.94 6.10 0.91
C ALA A 143 -7.78 6.64 1.73
N ARG A 144 -7.83 6.43 3.05
CA ARG A 144 -6.77 6.80 4.00
C ARG A 144 -6.38 5.56 4.79
N GLY A 145 -5.09 5.24 4.87
CA GLY A 145 -4.61 4.23 5.81
C GLY A 145 -4.89 4.66 7.25
N GLN A 146 -5.07 3.69 8.13
CA GLN A 146 -5.14 3.88 9.59
C GLN A 146 -3.93 3.23 10.26
#